data_AF-A0A251ZZJ5-F1
#
_entry.id   AF-A0A251ZZJ5-F1
#
_cell.length_a   1.000
_cell.length_b   1.000
_cell.length_c   1.000
_cell.angle_alpha   90.00
_cell.angle_beta   90.00
_cell.angle_gamma   90.00
#
_symmetry.space_group_name_H-M   'P 1'
#
loop_
_entity.id
_entity.type
_entity.pdbx_description
1 polymer ?
#
loop_
_entity_poly.entity_id
_entity_poly.type
_entity_poly.pdbx_seq_one_letter_code
_entity_poly.pdbx_strand_id
1 'polypeptide(L)'
;MPSISSAQYSARAREMHGKNGFFPDHADLQTYYDFAMELGAPPNHQMCRYRGVRAQHLVFLGESGTYAWARMDAMARQRWPDLPVAGKVAADETLLASLPERIIYQFLTAGRFTGVAIDLHQPIDDTSDDFRADITLRCRDVAH
;
A
#
# COMPACT_ATOMS: atom_id res chain seq x y z
N MET A 1 -4.27 22.61 -19.39
CA MET A 1 -4.68 21.92 -18.15
C MET A 1 -5.16 22.97 -17.17
N PRO A 2 -6.40 22.95 -16.66
CA PRO A 2 -6.82 23.97 -15.73
C PRO A 2 -6.21 23.67 -14.36
N SER A 3 -5.36 24.59 -13.90
CA SER A 3 -4.82 24.62 -12.54
C SER A 3 -5.99 24.76 -11.57
N ILE A 4 -6.18 23.76 -10.71
CA ILE A 4 -7.19 23.81 -9.66
C ILE A 4 -6.79 24.95 -8.71
N SER A 5 -7.61 25.99 -8.65
CA SER A 5 -7.36 27.18 -7.85
C SER A 5 -7.48 26.85 -6.36
N SER A 6 -6.65 27.48 -5.53
CA SER A 6 -6.71 27.45 -4.06
C SER A 6 -8.12 27.73 -3.51
N ALA A 7 -8.95 28.46 -4.27
CA ALA A 7 -10.37 28.70 -3.97
C ALA A 7 -11.24 27.43 -4.00
N GLN A 8 -10.95 26.47 -4.88
CA GLN A 8 -11.66 25.18 -4.93
C GLN A 8 -11.24 24.25 -3.79
N TYR A 9 -9.99 24.36 -3.33
CA TYR A 9 -9.48 23.68 -2.14
C TYR A 9 -10.21 24.14 -0.86
N SER A 10 -10.43 25.45 -0.74
CA SER A 10 -11.05 26.08 0.43
C SER A 10 -12.58 25.98 0.45
N ALA A 11 -13.24 25.80 -0.70
CA ALA A 11 -14.67 25.48 -0.75
C ALA A 11 -14.96 24.04 -0.26
N ARG A 12 -14.11 23.06 -0.62
CA ARG A 12 -14.24 21.67 -0.17
C ARG A 12 -13.90 21.48 1.32
N ALA A 13 -12.94 22.24 1.83
CA ALA A 13 -12.64 22.28 3.27
C ALA A 13 -13.84 22.81 4.09
N ARG A 14 -14.67 23.69 3.51
CA ARG A 14 -15.89 24.23 4.13
C ARG A 14 -17.09 23.29 4.04
N GLU A 15 -17.12 22.32 3.12
CA GLU A 15 -18.15 21.26 3.11
C GLU A 15 -17.95 20.23 4.24
N MET A 16 -16.76 20.18 4.85
CA MET A 16 -16.44 19.32 6.00
C MET A 16 -16.68 20.00 7.37
N HIS A 17 -17.70 20.85 7.51
CA HIS A 17 -18.08 21.42 8.81
C HIS A 17 -18.50 20.29 9.78
N GLY A 18 -17.56 19.88 10.63
CA GLY A 18 -17.72 18.86 11.68
C GLY A 18 -16.61 17.80 11.74
N LYS A 19 -15.82 17.64 10.68
CA LYS A 19 -14.72 16.65 10.64
C LYS A 19 -13.37 17.34 10.77
N ASN A 20 -12.61 16.96 11.79
CA ASN A 20 -11.24 17.42 11.93
C ASN A 20 -10.37 16.70 10.90
N GLY A 21 -10.12 17.34 9.75
CA GLY A 21 -9.36 16.76 8.62
C GLY A 21 -7.89 16.47 8.92
N PHE A 22 -7.42 16.64 10.15
CA PHE A 22 -6.11 16.20 10.61
C PHE A 22 -6.14 14.83 11.30
N PHE A 23 -7.32 14.23 11.46
CA PHE A 23 -7.50 12.95 12.14
C PHE A 23 -8.21 11.94 11.23
N PRO A 24 -7.81 10.66 11.28
CA PRO A 24 -8.50 9.61 10.55
C PRO A 24 -9.94 9.45 11.04
N ASP A 25 -10.86 9.27 10.11
CA ASP A 25 -12.25 8.91 10.37
C ASP A 25 -12.53 7.43 10.04
N HIS A 26 -13.79 7.00 10.20
CA HIS A 26 -14.17 5.62 9.89
C HIS A 26 -14.04 5.25 8.42
N ALA A 27 -14.25 6.20 7.50
CA ALA A 27 -14.11 5.97 6.07
C ALA A 27 -12.63 5.84 5.68
N ASP A 28 -11.74 6.59 6.33
CA ASP A 28 -10.30 6.44 6.19
C ASP A 28 -9.83 5.06 6.64
N LEU A 29 -10.31 4.61 7.81
CA LEU A 29 -10.00 3.27 8.33
C LEU A 29 -10.47 2.18 7.39
N GLN A 30 -11.70 2.29 6.85
CA GLN A 30 -12.21 1.31 5.90
C GLN A 30 -11.37 1.30 4.62
N THR A 31 -11.03 2.48 4.10
CA THR A 31 -10.19 2.61 2.91
C THR A 31 -8.80 2.02 3.13
N TYR A 32 -8.22 2.23 4.32
CA TYR A 32 -6.96 1.64 4.72
C TYR A 32 -7.03 0.12 4.77
N TYR A 33 -8.07 -0.44 5.40
CA TYR A 33 -8.29 -1.89 5.48
C TYR A 33 -8.43 -2.51 4.10
N ASP A 34 -9.33 -1.98 3.27
CA ASP A 34 -9.55 -2.48 1.91
C ASP A 34 -8.24 -2.48 1.12
N PHE A 35 -7.46 -1.40 1.24
CA PHE A 35 -6.20 -1.29 0.55
C PHE A 35 -5.14 -2.24 1.12
N ALA A 36 -5.09 -2.43 2.44
CA ALA A 36 -4.16 -3.35 3.08
C ALA A 36 -4.44 -4.81 2.68
N MET A 37 -5.71 -5.21 2.67
CA MET A 37 -6.14 -6.54 2.21
C MET A 37 -5.85 -6.73 0.73
N GLU A 38 -6.05 -5.69 -0.07
CA GLU A 38 -5.72 -5.75 -1.49
C GLU A 38 -4.21 -5.92 -1.72
N LEU A 39 -3.37 -5.21 -0.97
CA LEU A 39 -1.91 -5.31 -1.07
C LEU A 39 -1.32 -6.55 -0.37
N GLY A 40 -2.09 -7.22 0.48
CA GLY A 40 -1.58 -8.22 1.43
C GLY A 40 -0.59 -7.62 2.45
N ALA A 41 -0.61 -6.31 2.65
CA ALA A 41 0.35 -5.58 3.46
C ALA A 41 -0.21 -4.22 3.90
N PRO A 42 0.21 -3.68 5.06
CA PRO A 42 -0.08 -2.30 5.44
C PRO A 42 0.41 -1.32 4.36
N PRO A 43 -0.45 -0.47 3.76
CA PRO A 43 -0.01 0.55 2.82
C PRO A 43 0.78 1.64 3.55
N ASN A 44 1.61 2.37 2.81
CA ASN A 44 2.08 3.68 3.23
C ASN A 44 1.32 4.79 2.48
N HIS A 45 1.40 6.02 2.98
CA HIS A 45 0.67 7.15 2.39
C HIS A 45 1.08 7.46 0.93
N GLN A 46 2.31 7.13 0.52
CA GLN A 46 2.75 7.30 -0.87
C GLN A 46 1.98 6.37 -1.80
N MET A 47 1.73 5.12 -1.39
CA MET A 47 0.95 4.16 -2.15
C MET A 47 -0.52 4.59 -2.28
N CYS A 48 -1.06 5.29 -1.29
CA CYS A 48 -2.44 5.78 -1.31
C CYS A 48 -2.70 6.75 -2.49
N ARG A 49 -1.66 7.40 -3.03
CA ARG A 49 -1.79 8.28 -4.21
C ARG A 49 -2.37 7.56 -5.44
N TYR A 50 -2.13 6.25 -5.56
CA TYR A 50 -2.63 5.44 -6.67
C TYR A 50 -4.11 5.07 -6.55
N ARG A 51 -4.76 5.37 -5.41
CA ARG A 51 -6.20 5.14 -5.19
C ARG A 51 -7.07 6.34 -5.57
N GLY A 52 -6.45 7.42 -6.05
CA GLY A 52 -7.13 8.65 -6.43
C GLY A 52 -7.91 9.29 -5.28
N VAL A 53 -9.06 9.88 -5.60
CA VAL A 53 -9.88 10.65 -4.64
C VAL A 53 -10.30 9.83 -3.42
N ARG A 54 -10.47 8.51 -3.57
CA ARG A 54 -10.90 7.61 -2.49
C ARG A 54 -9.93 7.60 -1.29
N ALA A 55 -8.63 7.79 -1.52
CA ALA A 55 -7.62 7.80 -0.46
C ALA A 55 -6.93 9.15 -0.30
N GLN A 56 -7.50 10.23 -0.83
CA GLN A 56 -6.89 11.55 -0.78
C GLN A 56 -6.62 12.02 0.65
N HIS A 57 -7.54 11.73 1.58
CA HIS A 57 -7.36 12.09 2.98
C HIS A 57 -6.25 11.26 3.65
N LEU A 58 -6.08 9.98 3.29
CA LEU A 58 -4.95 9.17 3.74
C LEU A 58 -3.61 9.73 3.25
N VAL A 59 -3.54 10.20 2.00
CA VAL A 59 -2.34 10.91 1.49
C VAL A 59 -2.07 12.15 2.34
N PHE A 60 -3.08 12.97 2.60
CA PHE A 60 -2.97 14.17 3.43
C PHE A 60 -2.50 13.85 4.87
N LEU A 61 -3.06 12.83 5.52
CA LEU A 61 -2.67 12.42 6.87
C LEU A 61 -1.20 12.00 6.95
N GLY A 62 -0.69 11.31 5.93
CA GLY A 62 0.71 10.92 5.86
C GLY A 62 1.67 12.07 5.56
N GLU A 63 1.26 13.03 4.72
CA GLU A 63 2.06 14.22 4.41
C GLU A 63 2.05 15.26 5.54
N SER A 64 1.00 15.28 6.36
CA SER A 64 0.86 16.18 7.51
C SER A 64 1.75 15.82 8.69
N GLY A 65 2.39 14.64 8.66
CA GLY A 65 3.35 14.18 9.67
C GLY A 65 3.09 12.77 10.17
N THR A 66 4.08 12.20 10.87
CA THR A 66 4.07 10.78 11.29
C THR A 66 3.00 10.44 12.33
N TYR A 67 2.56 11.41 13.14
CA TYR A 67 1.65 11.13 14.26
C TYR A 67 0.22 10.75 13.82
N ALA A 68 -0.33 11.42 12.82
CA ALA A 68 -1.66 11.09 12.29
C ALA A 68 -1.67 9.72 11.59
N TRP A 69 -0.61 9.42 10.84
CA TRP A 69 -0.43 8.13 10.18
C TRP A 69 -0.23 6.99 11.18
N ALA A 70 0.64 7.17 12.18
CA ALA A 70 0.88 6.19 13.23
C ALA A 70 -0.40 5.90 14.04
N ARG A 71 -1.21 6.92 14.29
CA ARG A 71 -2.52 6.77 14.93
C ARG A 71 -3.48 5.96 14.08
N MET A 72 -3.57 6.25 12.77
CA MET A 72 -4.39 5.47 11.84
C MET A 72 -3.96 4.00 11.86
N ASP A 73 -2.66 3.69 11.77
CA ASP A 73 -2.17 2.30 11.79
C ASP A 73 -2.53 1.61 13.11
N ALA A 74 -2.35 2.29 14.25
CA ALA A 74 -2.71 1.75 15.56
C ALA A 74 -4.22 1.46 15.67
N MET A 75 -5.07 2.39 15.22
CA MET A 75 -6.52 2.22 15.19
C MET A 75 -6.94 1.05 14.29
N ALA A 76 -6.30 0.91 13.13
CA ALA A 76 -6.57 -0.18 12.19
C ALA A 76 -6.20 -1.54 12.82
N ARG A 77 -5.00 -1.67 13.41
CA ARG A 77 -4.54 -2.90 14.08
C ARG A 77 -5.40 -3.29 15.28
N GLN A 78 -5.89 -2.31 16.04
CA GLN A 78 -6.79 -2.58 17.16
C GLN A 78 -8.15 -3.10 16.67
N ARG A 79 -8.63 -2.60 15.54
CA ARG A 79 -9.95 -2.95 14.99
C ARG A 79 -9.95 -4.26 14.22
N TRP A 80 -8.87 -4.55 13.49
CA TRP A 80 -8.75 -5.69 12.59
C TRP A 80 -7.49 -6.50 12.91
N PRO A 81 -7.61 -7.52 13.77
CA PRO A 81 -6.51 -8.41 14.11
C PRO A 81 -5.99 -9.25 12.92
N ASP A 82 -6.81 -9.39 11.88
CA ASP A 82 -6.53 -10.07 10.61
C ASP A 82 -5.76 -9.22 9.61
N LEU A 83 -5.46 -7.95 9.94
CA LEU A 83 -4.67 -7.09 9.06
C LEU A 83 -3.33 -7.75 8.72
N PRO A 84 -2.92 -7.70 7.44
CA PRO A 84 -1.62 -8.22 7.07
C PRO A 84 -0.51 -7.53 7.86
N VAL A 85 0.50 -8.31 8.24
CA VAL A 85 1.64 -7.78 9.00
C VAL A 85 2.60 -7.04 8.08
N ALA A 86 3.37 -6.11 8.63
CA ALA A 86 4.53 -5.55 7.94
C ALA A 86 5.69 -6.55 8.06
N GLY A 87 6.48 -6.69 7.00
CA GLY A 87 7.60 -7.63 6.97
C GLY A 87 7.99 -8.04 5.56
N LYS A 88 8.95 -8.95 5.49
CA LYS A 88 9.50 -9.50 4.25
C LYS A 88 8.95 -10.89 3.88
N VAL A 89 8.26 -11.54 4.82
CA VAL A 89 7.67 -12.88 4.64
C VAL A 89 6.26 -12.75 4.07
N ALA A 90 6.03 -13.31 2.89
CA ALA A 90 4.72 -13.37 2.23
C ALA A 90 3.79 -14.41 2.87
N ALA A 91 2.51 -14.38 2.51
CA ALA A 91 1.50 -15.31 3.01
C ALA A 91 1.75 -16.78 2.67
N ASP A 92 2.52 -17.06 1.60
CA ASP A 92 2.97 -18.39 1.19
C ASP A 92 4.35 -18.76 1.78
N GLU A 93 4.78 -18.05 2.83
CA GLU A 93 6.06 -18.21 3.52
C GLU A 93 7.31 -17.81 2.71
N THR A 94 7.15 -17.28 1.50
CA THR A 94 8.27 -16.77 0.71
C THR A 94 8.95 -15.59 1.41
N LEU A 95 10.27 -15.68 1.62
CA LEU A 95 11.10 -14.60 2.17
C LEU A 95 11.69 -13.74 1.05
N LEU A 96 11.27 -12.46 0.99
CA LEU A 96 11.74 -11.49 0.00
C LEU A 96 12.87 -10.61 0.58
N ALA A 97 13.60 -9.87 -0.27
CA ALA A 97 14.67 -8.99 0.21
C ALA A 97 14.14 -7.76 0.97
N SER A 98 12.90 -7.34 0.69
CA SER A 98 12.30 -6.14 1.30
C SER A 98 10.77 -6.20 1.45
N LEU A 99 10.20 -5.33 2.29
CA LEU A 99 8.74 -5.15 2.38
C LEU A 99 8.12 -4.67 1.05
N PRO A 100 8.70 -3.68 0.34
CA PRO A 100 8.24 -3.32 -1.00
C PRO A 100 8.19 -4.51 -1.97
N GLU A 101 9.21 -5.37 -1.98
CA GLU A 101 9.20 -6.58 -2.81
C GLU A 101 8.08 -7.54 -2.39
N ARG A 102 7.92 -7.81 -1.09
CA ARG A 102 6.81 -8.65 -0.62
C ARG A 102 5.45 -8.11 -1.08
N ILE A 103 5.25 -6.80 -1.02
CA ILE A 103 4.03 -6.15 -1.51
C ILE A 103 3.81 -6.43 -3.00
N ILE A 104 4.83 -6.22 -3.82
CA ILE A 104 4.78 -6.46 -5.26
C ILE A 104 4.49 -7.94 -5.52
N TYR A 105 5.22 -8.84 -4.87
CA TYR A 105 5.06 -10.28 -4.99
C TYR A 105 3.61 -10.72 -4.72
N GLN A 106 3.06 -10.43 -3.53
CA GLN A 106 1.71 -10.86 -3.15
C GLN A 106 0.63 -10.26 -4.05
N PHE A 107 0.82 -9.02 -4.49
CA PHE A 107 -0.13 -8.36 -5.37
C PHE A 107 -0.19 -9.02 -6.76
N LEU A 108 0.96 -9.43 -7.28
CA LEU A 108 1.07 -10.12 -8.56
C LEU A 108 0.64 -11.59 -8.47
N THR A 109 1.02 -12.32 -7.41
CA THR A 109 0.63 -13.72 -7.20
C THR A 109 -0.85 -13.91 -6.89
N ALA A 110 -1.53 -12.89 -6.37
CA ALA A 110 -2.99 -12.87 -6.20
C ALA A 110 -3.78 -12.88 -7.53
N GLY A 111 -3.12 -13.06 -8.68
CA GLY A 111 -3.76 -13.29 -9.97
C GLY A 111 -4.33 -12.04 -10.63
N ARG A 112 -3.99 -10.85 -10.14
CA ARG A 112 -4.52 -9.58 -10.68
C ARG A 112 -3.88 -9.15 -12.00
N PHE A 113 -2.84 -9.84 -12.47
CA PHE A 113 -2.10 -9.49 -13.69
C PHE A 113 -1.95 -10.71 -14.61
N THR A 114 -2.96 -10.94 -15.44
CA THR A 114 -2.87 -11.91 -16.55
C THR A 114 -1.87 -11.39 -17.58
N GLY A 115 -0.74 -12.08 -17.75
CA GLY A 115 0.30 -11.68 -18.71
C GLY A 115 1.63 -11.25 -18.08
N VAL A 116 1.76 -11.29 -16.75
CA VAL A 116 3.04 -11.09 -16.06
C VAL A 116 3.52 -12.43 -15.50
N ALA A 117 4.78 -12.76 -15.76
CA ALA A 117 5.52 -13.81 -15.06
C ALA A 117 6.38 -13.16 -13.98
N ILE A 118 6.42 -13.82 -12.81
CA ILE A 118 7.23 -13.42 -11.67
C ILE A 118 8.37 -14.42 -11.58
N ASP A 119 9.60 -13.94 -11.55
CA ASP A 119 10.77 -14.75 -11.35
C ASP A 119 11.48 -14.29 -10.08
N LEU A 120 11.71 -15.24 -9.20
CA LEU A 120 12.51 -15.05 -8.00
C LEU A 120 13.93 -15.50 -8.32
N HIS A 121 14.87 -14.57 -8.32
CA HIS A 121 16.28 -14.92 -8.51
C HIS A 121 16.86 -15.44 -7.20
N GLN A 122 17.62 -16.54 -7.30
CA GLN A 122 18.50 -16.96 -6.21
C GLN A 122 19.71 -16.00 -6.13
N PRO A 123 20.30 -15.82 -4.94
CA PRO A 123 21.53 -15.06 -4.80
C PRO A 123 22.61 -15.60 -5.74
N ILE A 124 23.53 -14.71 -6.15
CA ILE A 124 24.67 -15.07 -7.02
C ILE A 124 25.67 -15.99 -6.29
N ASP A 125 25.58 -16.10 -4.96
CA ASP A 125 26.55 -16.82 -4.12
C ASP A 125 25.84 -17.79 -3.14
N ASP A 126 26.24 -19.06 -3.21
CA ASP A 126 25.72 -20.19 -2.42
C ASP A 126 26.21 -20.18 -0.95
N THR A 127 27.10 -19.24 -0.58
CA THR A 127 27.71 -19.17 0.76
C THR A 127 27.01 -18.20 1.72
N SER A 128 25.97 -17.49 1.26
CA SER A 128 25.23 -16.52 2.07
C SER A 128 24.02 -17.18 2.74
N ASP A 129 24.09 -17.35 4.08
CA ASP A 129 22.94 -17.70 4.93
C ASP A 129 21.83 -16.62 4.94
N ASP A 130 22.08 -15.46 4.29
CA ASP A 130 21.13 -14.35 4.14
C ASP A 130 20.32 -14.52 2.86
N PHE A 131 19.41 -15.49 2.85
CA PHE A 131 18.49 -15.73 1.74
C PHE A 131 17.57 -14.52 1.51
N ARG A 132 17.71 -13.88 0.35
CA ARG A 132 16.89 -12.75 -0.08
C ARG A 132 16.56 -12.89 -1.56
N ALA A 133 15.34 -13.28 -1.88
CA ALA A 133 14.88 -13.34 -3.26
C ALA A 133 14.71 -11.91 -3.82
N ASP A 134 15.35 -11.63 -4.96
CA ASP A 134 15.09 -10.44 -5.76
C ASP A 134 14.00 -10.75 -6.79
N ILE A 135 13.15 -9.77 -7.10
CA ILE A 135 11.98 -9.94 -7.96
C ILE A 135 12.27 -9.37 -9.35
N THR A 136 12.23 -10.25 -10.35
CA THR A 136 12.17 -9.85 -11.76
C THR A 136 10.77 -10.06 -12.31
N LEU A 137 10.28 -9.08 -13.07
CA LEU A 137 9.01 -9.15 -13.78
C LEU A 137 9.25 -9.32 -15.27
N ARG A 138 8.61 -10.33 -15.88
CA ARG A 138 8.64 -10.54 -17.33
C ARG A 138 7.22 -10.49 -17.90
N CYS A 139 7.05 -9.87 -19.06
CA CYS A 139 5.81 -10.00 -19.81
C CYS A 139 5.76 -11.41 -20.41
N ARG A 140 4.63 -12.10 -20.27
CA ARG A 140 4.40 -13.36 -20.97
C ARG A 140 4.13 -13.02 -22.43
N ASP A 141 4.85 -13.67 -23.33
CA ASP A 141 4.51 -13.59 -24.75
C ASP A 141 3.07 -14.09 -24.94
N VAL A 142 2.26 -13.28 -25.62
CA VAL A 142 0.94 -13.72 -26.05
C VAL A 142 1.18 -14.72 -27.17
N ALA A 143 1.06 -16.01 -26.87
CA ALA A 143 1.06 -17.02 -27.92
C ALA A 143 -0.10 -16.69 -28.88
N HIS A 144 0.27 -16.34 -30.12
CA HIS A 144 -0.67 -16.12 -31.23
C HIS A 144 -1.29 -17.43 -31.68
#